data_AF-C1E6I4-F1
#
_entry.id   AF-C1E6I4-F1
#
_cell.length_a   1.000
_cell.length_b   1.000
_cell.length_c   1.000
_cell.angle_alpha   90.00
_cell.angle_beta   90.00
_cell.angle_gamma   90.00
#
_symmetry.space_group_name_H-M   'P 1'
#
loop_
_entity.id
_entity.type
_entity.pdbx_description
1 polymer ?
#
loop_
_entity_poly.entity_id
_entity_poly.type
_entity_poly.pdbx_seq_one_letter_code
_entity_poly.pdbx_strand_id
1 'polypeptide(L)'
;MQRDSLMRRNDIREDQEPGEAARGFCRRCGSTHRLERSQRAESEAKGLVERIRAAGRLDFDAAVPDPRFAVERMYEQGGGKMLGVLLAASPSGVPCGEGDGDDVVVIKAFSGQLYGEWTVQGWAPPLCGLTHDHPHYEKEHARIKARVDAAGEMKLAVEELEREMKVRTKRWDDDIKAAASRLREERERRRATRAALRDAGDAAAEVVEEELAEESRRGKRELARLREGRSADVGDIEVALVTARREMKELRDEHRSMSHVLLGQIFDSYRLPNFREDGGFGHRHSEGRVAEAADDFSGGMSGATLQEAFVSDEHQEISNAVANLPCGCGDCCAPKLLAEASRRGLVPLSIAEVWMGVPTAKEGYRQEGSFYGACRGRCRPILGHMLCGADKLRPRLIDPSADATENFNIMLG
;
A
#
# COMPACT_ATOMS: atom_id res chain seq x y z
N MET A 1 23.35 0.36 1.74
CA MET A 1 23.26 1.25 0.56
C MET A 1 23.88 0.66 -0.71
N GLN A 2 25.21 0.43 -0.81
CA GLN A 2 25.81 -0.19 -2.02
C GLN A 2 25.43 -1.67 -2.22
N ARG A 3 25.38 -2.47 -1.16
CA ARG A 3 24.91 -3.88 -1.19
C ARG A 3 23.46 -4.00 -1.65
N ASP A 4 22.57 -3.15 -1.12
CA ASP A 4 21.15 -3.12 -1.51
C ASP A 4 20.94 -2.63 -2.94
N SER A 5 21.87 -1.84 -3.49
CA SER A 5 21.83 -1.37 -4.87
C SER A 5 22.29 -2.44 -5.87
N LEU A 6 23.22 -3.32 -5.47
CA LEU A 6 23.69 -4.43 -6.31
C LEU A 6 22.67 -5.57 -6.36
N MET A 7 22.09 -5.94 -5.20
CA MET A 7 21.00 -6.92 -5.16
C MET A 7 19.80 -6.48 -6.00
N ARG A 8 19.33 -5.24 -5.82
CA ARG A 8 18.25 -4.67 -6.64
C ARG A 8 18.56 -4.65 -8.14
N ARG A 9 19.83 -4.48 -8.53
CA ARG A 9 20.25 -4.48 -9.94
C ARG A 9 20.26 -5.89 -10.54
N ASN A 10 20.66 -6.89 -9.76
CA ASN A 10 20.61 -8.29 -10.19
C ASN A 10 19.17 -8.80 -10.27
N ASP A 11 18.32 -8.44 -9.31
CA ASP A 11 16.88 -8.74 -9.35
C ASP A 11 16.23 -8.15 -10.61
N ILE A 12 16.56 -6.90 -10.96
CA ILE A 12 16.07 -6.27 -12.19
C ILE A 12 16.51 -7.01 -13.46
N ARG A 13 17.76 -7.48 -13.52
CA ARG A 13 18.28 -8.20 -14.71
C ARG A 13 17.63 -9.56 -14.89
N GLU A 14 17.42 -10.28 -13.80
CA GLU A 14 16.69 -11.55 -13.82
C GLU A 14 15.19 -11.34 -14.10
N ASP A 15 14.60 -10.22 -13.65
CA ASP A 15 13.23 -9.85 -14.03
C ASP A 15 13.13 -9.46 -15.51
N GLN A 16 14.24 -9.25 -16.24
CA GLN A 16 14.23 -8.99 -17.68
C GLN A 16 14.28 -10.26 -18.53
N GLU A 17 14.47 -11.43 -17.92
CA GLU A 17 14.57 -12.70 -18.64
C GLU A 17 13.26 -13.02 -19.40
N PRO A 18 13.29 -13.11 -20.75
CA PRO A 18 12.08 -13.32 -21.53
C PRO A 18 11.32 -14.61 -21.18
N GLY A 19 12.04 -15.72 -20.92
CA GLY A 19 11.44 -17.01 -20.59
C GLY A 19 10.75 -17.07 -19.22
N GLU A 20 11.00 -16.08 -18.35
CA GLU A 20 10.49 -16.02 -16.98
C GLU A 20 9.57 -14.80 -16.77
N ALA A 21 9.00 -14.27 -17.86
CA ALA A 21 8.17 -13.06 -17.85
C ALA A 21 6.95 -13.20 -16.93
N ALA A 22 6.28 -14.35 -16.91
CA ALA A 22 5.35 -14.71 -15.85
C ALA A 22 5.61 -16.17 -15.42
N ARG A 23 5.93 -16.35 -14.15
CA ARG A 23 6.29 -17.65 -13.55
C ARG A 23 5.64 -17.79 -12.19
N GLY A 24 5.22 -19.01 -11.83
CA GLY A 24 4.90 -19.34 -10.45
C GLY A 24 4.71 -20.83 -10.21
N PHE A 25 4.81 -21.25 -8.96
CA PHE A 25 4.54 -22.62 -8.53
C PHE A 25 3.06 -22.82 -8.21
N CYS A 26 2.45 -23.89 -8.71
CA CYS A 26 1.07 -24.27 -8.41
C CYS A 26 1.04 -25.42 -7.41
N ARG A 27 0.52 -25.16 -6.20
CA ARG A 27 0.34 -26.21 -5.16
C ARG A 27 -0.62 -27.32 -5.58
N ARG A 28 -1.59 -27.01 -6.47
CA ARG A 28 -2.61 -27.97 -6.88
C ARG A 28 -2.07 -29.06 -7.81
N CYS A 29 -1.19 -28.72 -8.75
CA CYS A 29 -0.59 -29.69 -9.66
C CYS A 29 0.86 -30.05 -9.30
N GLY A 30 1.47 -29.35 -8.33
CA GLY A 30 2.85 -29.57 -7.90
C GLY A 30 3.90 -29.15 -8.92
N SER A 31 3.58 -28.25 -9.86
CA SER A 31 4.48 -27.85 -10.95
C SER A 31 4.66 -26.34 -11.04
N THR A 32 5.81 -25.91 -11.55
CA THR A 32 6.05 -24.51 -11.94
C THR A 32 5.50 -24.27 -13.35
N HIS A 33 4.64 -23.26 -13.49
CA HIS A 33 4.12 -22.82 -14.77
C HIS A 33 4.81 -21.53 -15.22
N ARG A 34 4.91 -21.37 -16.55
CA ARG A 34 5.57 -20.22 -17.18
C ARG A 34 4.78 -19.70 -18.37
N LEU A 35 4.98 -18.42 -18.64
CA LEU A 35 4.52 -17.74 -19.83
C LEU A 35 5.61 -16.74 -20.23
N GLU A 36 6.11 -16.90 -21.45
CA GLU A 36 7.26 -16.15 -21.95
C GLU A 36 6.87 -14.81 -22.58
N ARG A 37 7.88 -13.94 -22.69
CA ARG A 37 7.86 -12.69 -23.45
C ARG A 37 8.47 -12.92 -24.82
N SER A 38 7.61 -13.13 -25.81
CA SER A 38 7.98 -13.27 -27.22
C SER A 38 8.23 -11.90 -27.87
N GLN A 39 8.91 -11.89 -29.02
CA GLN A 39 9.13 -10.67 -29.79
C GLN A 39 7.83 -10.02 -30.28
N ARG A 40 6.80 -10.82 -30.59
CA ARG A 40 5.46 -10.32 -30.95
C ARG A 40 4.83 -9.59 -29.77
N ALA A 41 4.90 -10.16 -28.56
CA ALA A 41 4.36 -9.52 -27.35
C ALA A 41 5.11 -8.21 -27.02
N GLU A 42 6.44 -8.17 -27.19
CA GLU A 42 7.20 -6.92 -27.05
C GLU A 42 6.77 -5.84 -28.04
N SER A 43 6.54 -6.24 -29.30
CA SER A 43 6.15 -5.31 -30.37
C SER A 43 4.77 -4.71 -30.09
N GLU A 44 3.81 -5.52 -29.65
CA GLU A 44 2.49 -5.04 -29.23
C GLU A 44 2.55 -4.12 -28.00
N ALA A 45 3.41 -4.42 -27.03
CA ALA A 45 3.61 -3.57 -25.85
C ALA A 45 4.26 -2.23 -26.19
N LYS A 46 5.24 -2.20 -27.11
CA LYS A 46 5.81 -0.94 -27.64
C LYS A 46 4.76 -0.15 -28.41
N GLY A 47 3.99 -0.83 -29.28
CA GLY A 47 2.87 -0.22 -30.01
C GLY A 47 1.78 0.34 -29.09
N LEU A 48 1.52 -0.30 -27.94
CA LEU A 48 0.63 0.25 -26.90
C LEU A 48 1.17 1.58 -26.34
N VAL A 49 2.46 1.64 -25.99
CA VAL A 49 3.11 2.87 -25.50
C VAL A 49 3.04 3.98 -26.55
N GLU A 50 3.30 3.66 -27.82
CA GLU A 50 3.21 4.61 -28.93
C GLU A 50 1.78 5.12 -29.13
N ARG A 51 0.77 4.24 -29.05
CA ARG A 51 -0.64 4.64 -29.12
C ARG A 51 -1.03 5.59 -27.99
N ILE A 52 -0.57 5.33 -26.76
CA ILE A 52 -0.83 6.22 -25.62
C ILE A 52 -0.19 7.59 -25.85
N ARG A 53 1.06 7.63 -26.32
CA ARG A 53 1.75 8.89 -26.63
C ARG A 53 1.06 9.66 -27.75
N ALA A 54 0.65 8.98 -28.82
CA ALA A 54 -0.05 9.58 -29.95
C ALA A 54 -1.43 10.12 -29.55
N ALA A 55 -2.15 9.41 -28.68
CA ALA A 55 -3.46 9.82 -28.18
C ALA A 55 -3.36 10.93 -27.10
N GLY A 56 -2.22 11.08 -26.44
CA GLY A 56 -2.03 11.98 -25.30
C GLY A 56 -2.77 11.54 -24.02
N ARG A 57 -3.31 10.31 -23.99
CA ARG A 57 -4.17 9.81 -22.90
C ARG A 57 -4.17 8.29 -22.85
N LEU A 58 -4.43 7.72 -21.66
CA LEU A 58 -4.44 6.28 -21.43
C LEU A 58 -5.82 5.63 -21.64
N ASP A 59 -6.89 6.40 -21.52
CA ASP A 59 -8.28 6.01 -21.78
C ASP A 59 -8.65 6.21 -23.26
N PHE A 60 -7.72 6.00 -24.18
CA PHE A 60 -7.88 6.26 -25.61
C PHE A 60 -8.98 5.44 -26.32
N ASP A 61 -9.54 4.41 -25.67
CA ASP A 61 -10.72 3.68 -26.17
C ASP A 61 -12.05 4.32 -25.73
N ALA A 62 -12.03 5.25 -24.77
CA ALA A 62 -13.22 5.94 -24.31
C ALA A 62 -13.55 7.13 -25.20
N ALA A 63 -14.82 7.22 -25.60
CA ALA A 63 -15.32 8.28 -26.48
C ALA A 63 -15.12 9.68 -25.88
N VAL A 64 -15.23 9.81 -24.56
CA VAL A 64 -15.04 11.08 -23.84
C VAL A 64 -13.73 11.03 -23.06
N PRO A 65 -12.80 11.99 -23.28
CA PRO A 65 -11.61 12.17 -22.46
C PRO A 65 -11.91 12.45 -21.01
N ASP A 66 -11.33 11.65 -20.12
CA ASP A 66 -11.19 12.01 -18.72
C ASP A 66 -9.79 12.62 -18.48
N PRO A 67 -9.71 13.89 -18.03
CA PRO A 67 -8.44 14.56 -17.77
C PRO A 67 -7.52 13.82 -16.79
N ARG A 68 -8.08 12.96 -15.93
CA ARG A 68 -7.29 12.14 -15.00
C ARG A 68 -6.31 11.20 -15.71
N PHE A 69 -6.63 10.78 -16.93
CA PHE A 69 -5.85 9.83 -17.73
C PHE A 69 -4.95 10.47 -18.77
N ALA A 70 -4.71 11.77 -18.69
CA ALA A 70 -3.75 12.47 -19.54
C ALA A 70 -2.34 11.86 -19.39
N VAL A 71 -1.60 11.71 -20.49
CA VAL A 71 -0.31 11.02 -20.50
C VAL A 71 0.76 11.74 -19.67
N GLU A 72 0.63 13.06 -19.52
CA GLU A 72 1.51 13.92 -18.71
C GLU A 72 1.56 13.45 -17.25
N ARG A 73 0.45 12.88 -16.76
CA ARG A 73 0.35 12.31 -15.41
C ARG A 73 1.35 11.18 -15.18
N MET A 74 1.83 10.50 -16.24
CA MET A 74 2.86 9.45 -16.13
C MET A 74 4.24 10.01 -15.82
N TYR A 75 4.47 11.27 -16.17
CA TYR A 75 5.76 11.96 -16.05
C TYR A 75 5.83 12.88 -14.83
N GLU A 76 4.74 13.00 -14.08
CA GLU A 76 4.76 13.55 -12.73
C GLU A 76 5.54 12.63 -11.77
N GLN A 77 5.99 13.18 -10.64
CA GLN A 77 6.78 12.42 -9.67
C GLN A 77 6.00 11.20 -9.14
N GLY A 78 6.45 10.00 -9.50
CA GLY A 78 5.78 8.75 -9.12
C GLY A 78 4.56 8.39 -9.96
N GLY A 79 4.38 9.04 -11.11
CA GLY A 79 3.28 8.81 -12.04
C GLY A 79 3.44 7.58 -12.93
N GLY A 80 4.65 7.02 -13.03
CA GLY A 80 4.95 5.89 -13.92
C GLY A 80 4.20 4.61 -13.57
N LYS A 81 4.00 3.76 -14.58
CA LYS A 81 3.24 2.51 -14.48
C LYS A 81 3.89 1.39 -15.30
N MET A 82 3.69 0.16 -14.84
CA MET A 82 3.81 -0.99 -15.73
C MET A 82 2.55 -1.05 -16.60
N LEU A 83 2.74 -1.22 -17.90
CA LEU A 83 1.72 -1.49 -18.89
C LEU A 83 1.97 -2.90 -19.43
N GLY A 84 0.98 -3.77 -19.33
CA GLY A 84 1.08 -5.16 -19.78
C GLY A 84 0.26 -5.42 -21.01
N VAL A 85 0.78 -6.31 -21.86
CA VAL A 85 0.10 -6.90 -23.01
C VAL A 85 0.15 -8.42 -22.90
N LEU A 86 -0.97 -9.07 -23.20
CA LEU A 86 -1.08 -10.52 -23.34
C LEU A 86 -1.58 -10.85 -24.74
N LEU A 87 -0.83 -11.71 -25.44
CA LEU A 87 -1.31 -12.42 -26.62
C LEU A 87 -2.08 -13.65 -26.16
N ALA A 88 -3.30 -13.81 -26.63
CA ALA A 88 -4.13 -14.96 -26.32
C ALA A 88 -4.90 -15.44 -27.55
N ALA A 89 -5.24 -16.71 -27.64
CA ALA A 89 -5.98 -17.26 -28.79
C ALA A 89 -7.18 -18.10 -28.34
N SER A 90 -8.17 -18.23 -29.24
CA SER A 90 -9.35 -19.06 -29.00
C SER A 90 -9.00 -20.56 -29.07
N PRO A 91 -9.48 -21.42 -28.15
CA PRO A 91 -9.16 -22.86 -28.11
C PRO A 91 -9.57 -23.70 -29.31
N SER A 92 -10.40 -23.16 -30.21
CA SER A 92 -10.97 -23.86 -31.36
C SER A 92 -11.31 -22.86 -32.45
N GLY A 93 -11.02 -23.20 -33.72
CA GLY A 93 -11.15 -22.40 -34.93
C GLY A 93 -12.56 -21.87 -35.24
N VAL A 94 -13.07 -21.02 -34.34
CA VAL A 94 -14.16 -20.09 -34.59
C VAL A 94 -13.46 -18.83 -35.11
N PRO A 95 -13.53 -18.51 -36.41
CA PRO A 95 -12.86 -17.35 -36.97
C PRO A 95 -13.43 -16.10 -36.30
N CYS A 96 -12.59 -15.41 -35.54
CA CYS A 96 -12.94 -14.14 -34.93
C CYS A 96 -12.64 -13.02 -35.93
N GLY A 97 -13.47 -12.93 -36.98
CA GLY A 97 -13.45 -11.83 -37.95
C GLY A 97 -12.78 -12.16 -39.29
N GLU A 98 -13.28 -11.51 -40.34
CA GLU A 98 -12.76 -11.62 -41.70
C GLU A 98 -11.35 -11.01 -41.79
N GLY A 99 -10.32 -11.83 -41.62
CA GLY A 99 -8.93 -11.44 -41.80
C GLY A 99 -8.00 -12.65 -41.73
N ASP A 100 -7.22 -12.85 -42.79
CA ASP A 100 -6.26 -13.93 -42.99
C ASP A 100 -5.00 -13.73 -42.12
N GLY A 101 -5.14 -13.88 -40.80
CA GLY A 101 -4.04 -13.80 -39.84
C GLY A 101 -4.41 -14.52 -38.55
N ASP A 102 -3.47 -15.28 -37.98
CA ASP A 102 -3.61 -16.08 -36.76
C ASP A 102 -4.62 -15.48 -35.76
N ASP A 103 -5.58 -16.29 -35.27
CA ASP A 103 -6.66 -15.98 -34.30
C ASP A 103 -6.14 -15.48 -32.92
N VAL A 104 -5.32 -14.44 -32.89
CA VAL A 104 -4.62 -13.90 -31.72
C VAL A 104 -5.26 -12.58 -31.30
N VAL A 105 -5.80 -12.58 -30.10
CA VAL A 105 -6.35 -11.42 -29.40
C VAL A 105 -5.27 -10.79 -28.52
N VAL A 106 -5.20 -9.45 -28.56
CA VAL A 106 -4.31 -8.65 -27.71
C VAL A 106 -5.11 -8.05 -26.56
N ILE A 107 -4.76 -8.42 -25.32
CA ILE A 107 -5.36 -7.85 -24.09
C ILE A 107 -4.34 -6.92 -23.44
N LYS A 108 -4.79 -5.78 -22.89
CA LYS A 108 -3.94 -4.81 -22.19
C LYS A 108 -4.36 -4.59 -20.74
N ALA A 109 -3.40 -4.30 -19.87
CA ALA A 109 -3.61 -4.01 -18.45
C ALA A 109 -2.61 -2.97 -17.93
N PHE A 110 -2.94 -2.30 -16.82
CA PHE A 110 -2.01 -1.46 -16.07
C PHE A 110 -1.88 -1.95 -14.62
N SER A 111 -0.73 -1.68 -14.00
CA SER A 111 -0.46 -2.07 -12.62
C SER A 111 -1.11 -1.15 -11.59
N GLY A 112 -1.74 -1.74 -10.58
CA GLY A 112 -2.39 -1.02 -9.49
C GLY A 112 -3.64 -0.27 -9.96
N GLN A 113 -3.89 0.88 -9.35
CA GLN A 113 -4.83 1.88 -9.84
C GLN A 113 -4.16 2.81 -10.84
N LEU A 114 -4.93 3.30 -11.81
CA LEU A 114 -4.54 4.37 -12.69
C LEU A 114 -5.15 5.67 -12.19
N TYR A 115 -4.33 6.51 -11.55
CA TYR A 115 -4.73 7.83 -11.03
C TYR A 115 -6.01 7.83 -10.18
N GLY A 116 -6.16 6.80 -9.35
CA GLY A 116 -7.31 6.61 -8.46
C GLY A 116 -8.36 5.65 -9.00
N GLU A 117 -8.30 5.25 -10.27
CA GLU A 117 -9.30 4.38 -10.89
C GLU A 117 -8.80 2.94 -11.08
N TRP A 118 -9.68 1.96 -10.83
CA TRP A 118 -9.37 0.54 -11.05
C TRP A 118 -9.77 0.06 -12.43
N THR A 119 -10.84 0.62 -12.96
CA THR A 119 -11.47 0.19 -14.21
C THR A 119 -11.42 1.34 -15.20
N VAL A 120 -10.80 1.08 -16.35
CA VAL A 120 -10.73 2.02 -17.48
C VAL A 120 -11.18 1.26 -18.72
N GLN A 121 -12.03 1.89 -19.53
CA GLN A 121 -12.57 1.25 -20.73
C GLN A 121 -11.44 0.71 -21.63
N GLY A 122 -11.60 -0.54 -22.07
CA GLY A 122 -10.63 -1.24 -22.93
C GLY A 122 -9.42 -1.85 -22.20
N TRP A 123 -9.28 -1.64 -20.88
CA TRP A 123 -8.25 -2.27 -20.05
C TRP A 123 -8.82 -3.45 -19.26
N ALA A 124 -7.99 -4.46 -18.98
CA ALA A 124 -8.38 -5.60 -18.16
C ALA A 124 -8.78 -5.15 -16.74
N PRO A 125 -9.94 -5.60 -16.22
CA PRO A 125 -10.46 -5.15 -14.92
C PRO A 125 -9.68 -5.76 -13.75
N PRO A 126 -9.85 -5.22 -12.52
CA PRO A 126 -9.28 -5.81 -11.31
C PRO A 126 -9.78 -7.24 -11.03
N LEU A 127 -9.11 -7.92 -10.10
CA LEU A 127 -9.49 -9.27 -9.66
C LEU A 127 -10.33 -9.28 -8.37
N CYS A 128 -10.29 -8.18 -7.61
CA CYS A 128 -11.09 -7.99 -6.41
C CYS A 128 -12.48 -7.42 -6.76
N GLY A 129 -13.49 -7.88 -6.04
CA GLY A 129 -14.84 -7.30 -6.11
C GLY A 129 -15.02 -6.09 -5.18
N LEU A 130 -14.20 -5.95 -4.14
CA LEU A 130 -14.23 -4.80 -3.21
C LEU A 130 -13.20 -3.74 -3.60
N THR A 131 -13.55 -2.95 -4.62
CA THR A 131 -12.80 -1.78 -5.11
C THR A 131 -13.26 -0.48 -4.43
N HIS A 132 -12.62 0.67 -4.73
CA HIS A 132 -12.86 1.91 -4.00
C HIS A 132 -14.23 2.55 -4.25
N ASP A 133 -14.85 2.22 -5.38
CA ASP A 133 -16.20 2.59 -5.83
C ASP A 133 -17.29 1.70 -5.24
N HIS A 134 -16.92 0.63 -4.52
CA HIS A 134 -17.90 -0.22 -3.86
C HIS A 134 -18.49 0.52 -2.63
N PRO A 135 -19.83 0.59 -2.46
CA PRO A 135 -20.46 1.37 -1.38
C PRO A 135 -19.98 0.99 0.03
N HIS A 136 -19.71 -0.30 0.26
CA HIS A 136 -19.11 -0.79 1.50
C HIS A 136 -17.70 -0.23 1.75
N TYR A 137 -16.85 -0.17 0.71
CA TYR A 137 -15.52 0.42 0.83
C TYR A 137 -15.62 1.89 1.17
N GLU A 138 -16.43 2.67 0.44
CA GLU A 138 -16.59 4.11 0.67
C GLU A 138 -17.03 4.39 2.12
N LYS A 139 -18.01 3.63 2.61
CA LYS A 139 -18.51 3.72 3.98
C LYS A 139 -17.43 3.43 5.00
N GLU A 140 -16.71 2.31 4.89
CA GLU A 140 -15.68 1.94 5.87
C GLU A 140 -14.46 2.86 5.78
N HIS A 141 -14.05 3.26 4.57
CA HIS A 141 -12.99 4.24 4.36
C HIS A 141 -13.33 5.60 4.98
N ALA A 142 -14.56 6.07 4.85
CA ALA A 142 -15.01 7.30 5.51
C ALA A 142 -14.91 7.21 7.04
N ARG A 143 -15.28 6.06 7.63
CA ARG A 143 -15.13 5.82 9.08
C ARG A 143 -13.67 5.81 9.51
N ILE A 144 -12.78 5.17 8.74
CA ILE A 144 -11.33 5.16 9.00
C ILE A 144 -10.77 6.57 8.90
N LYS A 145 -11.12 7.33 7.86
CA LYS A 145 -10.69 8.72 7.67
C LYS A 145 -11.10 9.59 8.85
N ALA A 146 -12.32 9.46 9.35
CA ALA A 146 -12.77 10.21 10.51
C ALA A 146 -11.90 9.96 11.76
N ARG A 147 -11.42 8.72 11.97
CA ARG A 147 -10.49 8.39 13.07
C ARG A 147 -9.10 8.98 12.86
N VAL A 148 -8.62 9.02 11.62
CA VAL A 148 -7.34 9.67 11.28
C VAL A 148 -7.42 11.17 11.54
N ASP A 149 -8.49 11.82 11.08
CA ASP A 149 -8.70 13.26 11.26
C ASP A 149 -8.79 13.59 12.76
N ALA A 150 -9.58 12.85 13.53
CA ALA A 150 -9.68 13.00 14.99
C ALA A 150 -8.33 12.76 15.71
N ALA A 151 -7.55 11.76 15.28
CA ALA A 151 -6.21 11.53 15.82
C ALA A 151 -5.24 12.68 15.50
N GLY A 152 -5.41 13.32 14.34
CA GLY A 152 -4.69 14.52 13.93
C GLY A 152 -5.02 15.72 14.81
N GLU A 153 -6.30 15.97 15.06
CA GLU A 153 -6.76 17.03 15.97
C GLU A 153 -6.24 16.81 17.40
N MET A 154 -6.35 15.57 17.91
CA MET A 154 -5.85 15.24 19.25
C MET A 154 -4.32 15.39 19.35
N LYS A 155 -3.59 15.12 18.26
CA LYS A 155 -2.14 15.37 18.19
C LYS A 155 -1.82 16.85 18.41
N LEU A 156 -2.55 17.75 17.76
CA LEU A 156 -2.37 19.19 17.95
C LEU A 156 -2.70 19.62 19.39
N ALA A 157 -3.77 19.06 19.98
CA ALA A 157 -4.12 19.33 21.38
C ALA A 157 -3.03 18.88 22.36
N VAL A 158 -2.41 17.72 22.12
CA VAL A 158 -1.27 17.25 22.93
C VAL A 158 -0.05 18.17 22.77
N GLU A 159 0.28 18.58 21.54
CA GLU A 159 1.38 19.52 21.30
C GLU A 159 1.15 20.89 21.98
N GLU A 160 -0.11 21.33 22.05
CA GLU A 160 -0.51 22.53 22.80
C GLU A 160 -0.29 22.35 24.31
N LEU A 161 -0.83 21.28 24.90
CA LEU A 161 -0.69 20.97 26.32
C LEU A 161 0.78 20.80 26.74
N GLU A 162 1.61 20.19 25.90
CA GLU A 162 3.06 20.06 26.14
C GLU A 162 3.75 21.43 26.20
N ARG A 163 3.39 22.35 25.30
CA ARG A 163 3.93 23.70 25.29
C ARG A 163 3.47 24.48 26.50
N GLU A 164 2.19 24.39 26.84
CA GLU A 164 1.62 25.05 28.01
C GLU A 164 2.26 24.54 29.31
N MET A 165 2.39 23.22 29.47
CA MET A 165 3.06 22.59 30.61
C MET A 165 4.48 23.13 30.78
N LYS A 166 5.23 23.24 29.68
CA LYS A 166 6.60 23.76 29.69
C LYS A 166 6.64 25.23 30.14
N VAL A 167 5.72 26.06 29.65
CA VAL A 167 5.63 27.48 30.03
C VAL A 167 5.25 27.63 31.51
N ARG A 168 4.20 26.92 31.97
CA ARG A 168 3.75 26.99 33.37
C ARG A 168 4.81 26.48 34.34
N THR A 169 5.44 25.34 34.02
CA THR A 169 6.53 24.77 34.84
C THR A 169 7.69 25.75 34.97
N LYS A 170 8.12 26.36 33.85
CA LYS A 170 9.21 27.34 33.86
C LYS A 170 8.87 28.55 34.73
N ARG A 171 7.66 29.10 34.59
CA ARG A 171 7.20 30.23 35.41
C ARG A 171 7.30 29.92 36.90
N TRP A 172 6.77 28.77 37.32
CA TRP A 172 6.86 28.35 38.72
C TRP A 172 8.28 28.13 39.20
N ASP A 173 9.13 27.51 38.38
CA ASP A 173 10.53 27.29 38.71
C ASP A 173 11.28 28.63 38.89
N ASP A 174 11.01 29.62 38.04
CA ASP A 174 11.54 30.98 38.14
C ASP A 174 11.05 31.69 39.42
N ASP A 175 9.75 31.61 39.73
CA ASP A 175 9.15 32.22 40.95
C ASP A 175 9.71 31.59 42.24
N ILE A 176 9.82 30.25 42.28
CA ILE A 176 10.39 29.50 43.40
C ILE A 176 11.87 29.86 43.56
N LYS A 177 12.62 29.95 42.46
CA LYS A 177 14.04 30.34 42.47
C LYS A 177 14.21 31.77 43.00
N ALA A 178 13.37 32.70 42.56
CA ALA A 178 13.37 34.09 43.03
C ALA A 178 13.07 34.17 44.54
N ALA A 179 12.03 33.48 45.01
CA ALA A 179 11.70 33.41 46.44
C ALA A 179 12.82 32.79 47.26
N ALA A 180 13.44 31.70 46.78
CA ALA A 180 14.58 31.08 47.44
C ALA A 180 15.81 32.02 47.51
N SER A 181 16.04 32.86 46.49
CA SER A 181 17.09 33.88 46.53
C SER A 181 16.80 34.93 47.60
N ARG A 182 15.58 35.47 47.63
CA ARG A 182 15.15 36.43 48.66
C ARG A 182 15.36 35.89 50.07
N LEU A 183 14.98 34.63 50.33
CA LEU A 183 15.17 33.99 51.63
C LEU A 183 16.65 33.88 52.02
N ARG A 184 17.56 33.69 51.06
CA ARG A 184 19.01 33.64 51.31
C ARG A 184 19.54 35.03 51.68
N GLU A 185 19.20 36.05 50.89
CA GLU A 185 19.60 37.44 51.15
C GLU A 185 19.03 37.96 52.47
N GLU A 186 17.77 37.66 52.77
CA GLU A 186 17.16 37.96 54.08
C GLU A 186 17.88 37.23 55.21
N ARG A 187 18.28 35.96 55.03
CA ARG A 187 19.03 35.22 56.06
C ARG A 187 20.38 35.88 56.34
N GLU A 188 21.07 36.37 55.31
CA GLU A 188 22.33 37.11 55.45
C GLU A 188 22.12 38.45 56.17
N ARG A 189 21.11 39.23 55.75
CA ARG A 189 20.72 40.48 56.46
C ARG A 189 20.40 40.22 57.92
N ARG A 190 19.56 39.22 58.23
CA ARG A 190 19.24 38.83 59.61
C ARG A 190 20.49 38.45 60.40
N ARG A 191 21.48 37.78 59.78
CA ARG A 191 22.76 37.45 60.46
C ARG A 191 23.56 38.71 60.77
N ALA A 192 23.63 39.66 59.85
CA ALA A 192 24.30 40.94 60.06
C ALA A 192 23.60 41.77 61.15
N THR A 193 22.27 41.86 61.13
CA THR A 193 21.47 42.56 62.17
C THR A 193 21.71 41.94 63.55
N ARG A 194 21.69 40.60 63.66
CA ARG A 194 21.99 39.90 64.92
C ARG A 194 23.42 40.15 65.41
N ALA A 195 24.39 40.26 64.51
CA ALA A 195 25.76 40.59 64.88
C ALA A 195 25.87 42.02 65.43
N ALA A 196 25.19 42.99 64.81
CA ALA A 196 25.17 44.39 65.25
C ALA A 196 24.43 44.60 66.59
N LEU A 197 23.36 43.84 66.85
CA LEU A 197 22.59 43.93 68.10
C LEU A 197 23.32 43.36 69.32
N ARG A 198 24.33 42.49 69.13
CA ARG A 198 25.16 42.00 70.25
C ARG A 198 25.94 43.12 70.96
N ASP A 199 26.11 44.26 70.29
CA ASP A 199 26.82 45.42 70.81
C ASP A 199 25.88 46.49 71.43
N ALA A 200 24.55 46.28 71.41
CA ALA A 200 23.52 47.19 71.92
C ALA A 200 22.68 46.54 73.05
N GLY A 201 22.30 47.31 74.08
CA GLY A 201 21.71 46.79 75.32
C GLY A 201 20.34 46.07 75.20
N ASP A 202 19.98 45.36 76.28
CA ASP A 202 19.05 44.20 76.28
C ASP A 202 17.59 44.45 75.88
N ALA A 203 16.97 45.59 76.23
CA ALA A 203 15.51 45.74 76.05
C ALA A 203 15.06 45.99 74.60
N ALA A 204 15.92 46.57 73.74
CA ALA A 204 15.62 46.78 72.33
C ALA A 204 15.93 45.54 71.47
N ALA A 205 16.77 44.63 71.96
CA ALA A 205 17.20 43.44 71.25
C ALA A 205 16.09 42.37 71.15
N GLU A 206 15.23 42.26 72.16
CA GLU A 206 14.15 41.26 72.21
C GLU A 206 13.07 41.51 71.15
N VAL A 207 12.62 42.77 70.99
CA VAL A 207 11.63 43.16 69.98
C VAL A 207 12.15 42.90 68.57
N VAL A 208 13.43 43.23 68.30
CA VAL A 208 14.02 43.02 66.99
C VAL A 208 14.22 41.52 66.68
N GLU A 209 14.58 40.69 67.65
CA GLU A 209 14.66 39.24 67.43
C GLU A 209 13.30 38.61 67.09
N GLU A 210 12.22 39.06 67.71
CA GLU A 210 10.87 38.60 67.37
C GLU A 210 10.48 38.97 65.93
N GLU A 211 10.78 40.19 65.49
CA GLU A 211 10.56 40.64 64.10
C GLU A 211 11.39 39.80 63.09
N LEU A 212 12.66 39.53 63.38
CA LEU A 212 13.53 38.70 62.51
C LEU A 212 13.06 37.24 62.46
N ALA A 213 12.49 36.73 63.56
CA ALA A 213 11.89 35.39 63.61
C ALA A 213 10.60 35.32 62.79
N GLU A 214 9.73 36.33 62.88
CA GLU A 214 8.49 36.41 62.09
C GLU A 214 8.78 36.59 60.60
N GLU A 215 9.77 37.41 60.22
CA GLU A 215 10.24 37.54 58.84
C GLU A 215 10.70 36.17 58.28
N SER A 216 11.46 35.40 59.07
CA SER A 216 11.89 34.05 58.66
C SER A 216 10.71 33.08 58.49
N ARG A 217 9.72 33.13 59.39
CA ARG A 217 8.50 32.30 59.28
C ARG A 217 7.70 32.67 58.04
N ARG A 218 7.53 33.98 57.76
CA ARG A 218 6.83 34.49 56.58
C ARG A 218 7.48 33.99 55.27
N GLY A 219 8.79 34.14 55.13
CA GLY A 219 9.50 33.69 53.93
C GLY A 219 9.40 32.18 53.71
N LYS A 220 9.51 31.37 54.77
CA LYS A 220 9.34 29.91 54.67
C LYS A 220 7.92 29.52 54.25
N ARG A 221 6.89 30.20 54.77
CA ARG A 221 5.50 29.99 54.39
C ARG A 221 5.23 30.38 52.93
N GLU A 222 5.81 31.49 52.46
CA GLU A 222 5.73 31.91 51.05
C GLU A 222 6.31 30.84 50.11
N LEU A 223 7.53 30.36 50.39
CA LEU A 223 8.17 29.33 49.58
C LEU A 223 7.37 28.01 49.59
N ALA A 224 6.80 27.62 50.72
CA ALA A 224 5.93 26.45 50.82
C ALA A 224 4.67 26.60 49.95
N ARG A 225 4.00 27.77 50.02
CA ARG A 225 2.83 28.08 49.18
C ARG A 225 3.15 28.04 47.69
N LEU A 226 4.31 28.57 47.27
CA LEU A 226 4.72 28.53 45.86
C LEU A 226 4.94 27.09 45.36
N ARG A 227 5.53 26.23 46.19
CA ARG A 227 5.73 24.81 45.85
C ARG A 227 4.43 24.04 45.76
N GLU A 228 3.50 24.30 46.68
CA GLU A 228 2.16 23.71 46.65
C GLU A 228 1.37 24.19 45.43
N GLY A 229 1.41 25.50 45.13
CA GLY A 229 0.79 26.09 43.94
C GLY A 229 1.33 25.49 42.64
N ARG A 230 2.66 25.33 42.52
CA ARG A 230 3.28 24.62 41.39
C ARG A 230 2.76 23.20 41.24
N SER A 231 2.70 22.45 42.35
CA SER A 231 2.25 21.06 42.31
C SER A 231 0.80 20.95 41.84
N ALA A 232 -0.08 21.85 42.27
CA ALA A 232 -1.47 21.88 41.82
C ALA A 232 -1.59 22.27 40.34
N ASP A 233 -1.00 23.41 39.94
CA ASP A 233 -1.14 23.95 38.58
C ASP A 233 -0.48 23.05 37.51
N VAL A 234 0.71 22.50 37.79
CA VAL A 234 1.37 21.56 36.88
C VAL A 234 0.64 20.21 36.88
N GLY A 235 0.12 19.77 38.03
CA GLY A 235 -0.61 18.50 38.15
C GLY A 235 -1.86 18.47 37.26
N ASP A 236 -2.62 19.58 37.21
CA ASP A 236 -3.82 19.67 36.37
C ASP A 236 -3.50 19.50 34.88
N ILE A 237 -2.44 20.16 34.38
CA ILE A 237 -2.02 20.00 32.98
C ILE A 237 -1.46 18.60 32.74
N GLU A 238 -0.70 18.04 33.69
CA GLU A 238 -0.14 16.71 33.55
C GLU A 238 -1.25 15.66 33.38
N VAL A 239 -2.33 15.74 34.17
CA VAL A 239 -3.51 14.88 34.03
C VAL A 239 -4.18 15.06 32.67
N ALA A 240 -4.36 16.31 32.21
CA ALA A 240 -4.93 16.61 30.90
C ALA A 240 -4.07 16.02 29.76
N LEU A 241 -2.74 16.15 29.85
CA LEU A 241 -1.79 15.65 28.87
C LEU A 241 -1.78 14.11 28.81
N VAL A 242 -1.83 13.44 29.98
CA VAL A 242 -1.94 11.98 30.05
C VAL A 242 -3.25 11.51 29.39
N THR A 243 -4.35 12.20 29.65
CA THR A 243 -5.66 11.88 29.07
C THR A 243 -5.66 12.03 27.55
N ALA A 244 -5.21 13.18 27.05
CA ALA A 244 -5.15 13.47 25.61
C ALA A 244 -4.21 12.51 24.87
N ARG A 245 -3.07 12.13 25.47
CA ARG A 245 -2.15 11.12 24.91
C ARG A 245 -2.79 9.73 24.84
N ARG A 246 -3.57 9.33 25.86
CA ARG A 246 -4.31 8.08 25.87
C ARG A 246 -5.35 8.05 24.75
N GLU A 247 -6.16 9.09 24.63
CA GLU A 247 -7.20 9.19 23.59
C GLU A 247 -6.61 9.19 22.17
N MET A 248 -5.51 9.91 21.95
CA MET A 248 -4.79 9.87 20.67
C MET A 248 -4.30 8.46 20.33
N LYS A 249 -3.80 7.73 21.33
CA LYS A 249 -3.36 6.34 21.15
C LYS A 249 -4.54 5.43 20.79
N GLU A 250 -5.66 5.55 21.51
CA GLU A 250 -6.89 4.78 21.23
C GLU A 250 -7.38 5.01 19.80
N LEU A 251 -7.43 6.26 19.33
CA LEU A 251 -7.81 6.58 17.95
C LEU A 251 -6.87 5.96 16.90
N ARG A 252 -5.56 5.92 17.17
CA ARG A 252 -4.57 5.27 16.28
C ARG A 252 -4.71 3.75 16.27
N ASP A 253 -4.97 3.15 17.43
CA ASP A 253 -5.17 1.71 17.57
C ASP A 253 -6.48 1.28 16.87
N GLU A 254 -7.56 2.06 17.00
CA GLU A 254 -8.80 1.88 16.25
C GLU A 254 -8.58 2.01 14.74
N HIS A 255 -7.91 3.06 14.28
CA HIS A 255 -7.54 3.23 12.86
C HIS A 255 -6.81 1.99 12.33
N ARG A 256 -5.80 1.50 13.07
CA ARG A 256 -5.01 0.33 12.68
C ARG A 256 -5.88 -0.92 12.58
N SER A 257 -6.74 -1.15 13.59
CA SER A 257 -7.67 -2.29 13.63
C SER A 257 -8.66 -2.26 12.47
N MET A 258 -9.33 -1.12 12.25
CA MET A 258 -10.30 -0.95 11.17
C MET A 258 -9.66 -1.10 9.80
N SER A 259 -8.47 -0.51 9.60
CA SER A 259 -7.72 -0.67 8.34
C SER A 259 -7.33 -2.12 8.09
N HIS A 260 -6.94 -2.87 9.12
CA HIS A 260 -6.62 -4.29 9.01
C HIS A 260 -7.85 -5.12 8.62
N VAL A 261 -9.01 -4.85 9.23
CA VAL A 261 -10.28 -5.52 8.89
C VAL A 261 -10.68 -5.24 7.44
N LEU A 262 -10.67 -3.98 7.01
CA LEU A 262 -11.01 -3.61 5.63
C LEU A 262 -10.05 -4.24 4.62
N LEU A 263 -8.75 -4.28 4.92
CA LEU A 263 -7.76 -4.94 4.06
C LEU A 263 -8.02 -6.45 3.93
N GLY A 264 -8.41 -7.12 5.02
CA GLY A 264 -8.83 -8.51 4.99
C GLY A 264 -10.03 -8.73 4.07
N GLN A 265 -11.06 -7.89 4.19
CA GLN A 265 -12.23 -7.95 3.31
C GLN A 265 -11.89 -7.73 1.83
N ILE A 266 -10.96 -6.82 1.55
CA ILE A 266 -10.45 -6.60 0.18
C ILE A 266 -9.79 -7.88 -0.33
N PHE A 267 -8.90 -8.51 0.44
CA PHE A 267 -8.25 -9.75 0.02
C PHE A 267 -9.22 -10.91 -0.17
N ASP A 268 -10.22 -11.04 0.71
CA ASP A 268 -11.23 -12.08 0.61
C ASP A 268 -12.16 -11.90 -0.59
N SER A 269 -12.22 -10.68 -1.16
CA SER A 269 -12.97 -10.40 -2.39
C SER A 269 -12.25 -10.80 -3.68
N TYR A 270 -10.97 -11.19 -3.63
CA TYR A 270 -10.25 -11.64 -4.83
C TYR A 270 -10.72 -13.00 -5.30
N ARG A 271 -10.89 -13.14 -6.61
CA ARG A 271 -11.13 -14.43 -7.27
C ARG A 271 -10.12 -14.63 -8.39
N LEU A 272 -9.28 -15.66 -8.24
CA LEU A 272 -8.18 -16.00 -9.12
C LEU A 272 -8.58 -17.21 -10.01
N PRO A 273 -8.95 -16.98 -11.27
CA PRO A 273 -9.25 -18.07 -12.18
C PRO A 273 -7.98 -18.79 -12.62
N ASN A 274 -8.14 -19.95 -13.24
CA ASN A 274 -7.07 -20.65 -13.94
C ASN A 274 -7.57 -21.28 -15.25
N PHE A 275 -6.73 -22.08 -15.90
CA PHE A 275 -6.99 -22.68 -17.21
C PHE A 275 -7.32 -24.18 -17.13
N ARG A 276 -7.68 -24.67 -15.94
CA ARG A 276 -8.21 -26.02 -15.71
C ARG A 276 -9.73 -25.99 -15.77
N GLU A 277 -10.36 -27.14 -16.02
CA GLU A 277 -11.81 -27.32 -15.98
C GLU A 277 -12.40 -26.88 -14.63
N ASP A 278 -11.72 -27.22 -13.53
CA ASP A 278 -12.12 -26.88 -12.16
C ASP A 278 -11.85 -25.43 -11.74
N GLY A 279 -11.20 -24.62 -12.58
CA GLY A 279 -10.81 -23.25 -12.25
C GLY A 279 -11.38 -22.18 -13.17
N GLY A 280 -12.46 -22.51 -13.88
CA GLY A 280 -13.30 -21.54 -14.57
C GLY A 280 -12.92 -21.23 -16.01
N PHE A 281 -12.05 -22.04 -16.63
CA PHE A 281 -11.72 -21.87 -18.05
C PHE A 281 -12.94 -22.06 -18.94
N GLY A 282 -13.40 -20.99 -19.60
CA GLY A 282 -14.38 -21.03 -20.71
C GLY A 282 -15.78 -21.59 -20.43
N HIS A 283 -16.06 -22.12 -19.23
CA HIS A 283 -17.30 -22.84 -18.92
C HIS A 283 -18.18 -22.15 -17.88
N ARG A 284 -18.31 -20.83 -17.95
CA ARG A 284 -19.50 -20.14 -17.42
C ARG A 284 -20.05 -19.21 -18.47
N HIS A 285 -20.92 -19.74 -19.32
CA HIS A 285 -22.03 -18.92 -19.78
C HIS A 285 -22.68 -18.34 -18.53
N SER A 286 -22.91 -17.04 -18.56
CA SER A 286 -23.73 -16.30 -17.61
C SER A 286 -25.16 -16.84 -17.63
N GLU A 287 -25.39 -18.06 -17.14
CA GLU A 287 -26.71 -18.48 -16.74
C GLU A 287 -27.07 -17.68 -15.49
N GLY A 288 -27.67 -16.52 -15.74
CA GLY A 288 -28.52 -15.70 -14.89
C GLY A 288 -28.65 -16.11 -13.43
N ARG A 289 -27.56 -16.13 -12.66
CA ARG A 289 -27.64 -16.00 -11.22
C ARG A 289 -27.86 -14.53 -10.92
N VAL A 290 -29.10 -14.21 -10.63
CA VAL A 290 -29.46 -12.96 -9.97
C VAL A 290 -28.58 -12.83 -8.73
N ALA A 291 -27.94 -11.68 -8.57
CA ALA A 291 -27.14 -11.32 -7.40
C ALA A 291 -28.05 -11.20 -6.17
N GLU A 292 -28.53 -12.33 -5.64
CA GLU A 292 -29.28 -12.39 -4.38
C GLU A 292 -28.43 -13.05 -3.30
N ALA A 293 -27.43 -12.30 -2.82
CA ALA A 293 -26.91 -12.37 -1.46
C ALA A 293 -25.98 -11.16 -1.25
N ALA A 294 -26.41 -10.19 -0.45
CA ALA A 294 -25.67 -8.95 -0.16
C ALA A 294 -24.38 -9.16 0.66
N ASP A 295 -23.97 -10.41 0.90
CA ASP A 295 -22.80 -10.79 1.72
C ASP A 295 -21.66 -11.45 0.90
N ASP A 296 -21.82 -11.63 -0.42
CA ASP A 296 -20.77 -12.22 -1.26
C ASP A 296 -20.09 -11.14 -2.12
N PHE A 297 -19.07 -10.48 -1.56
CA PHE A 297 -18.23 -9.49 -2.25
C PHE A 297 -17.49 -10.04 -3.49
N SER A 298 -17.65 -11.34 -3.80
CA SER A 298 -17.07 -11.95 -4.99
C SER A 298 -17.80 -11.63 -6.29
N GLY A 299 -18.98 -11.01 -6.24
CA GLY A 299 -19.73 -10.61 -7.44
C GLY A 299 -20.10 -11.80 -8.35
N GLY A 300 -20.22 -13.01 -7.79
CA GLY A 300 -20.49 -14.23 -8.56
C GLY A 300 -19.29 -14.75 -9.36
N MET A 301 -18.09 -14.17 -9.16
CA MET A 301 -16.87 -14.59 -9.84
C MET A 301 -16.36 -15.91 -9.28
N SER A 302 -16.04 -16.84 -10.18
CA SER A 302 -15.44 -18.12 -9.82
C SER A 302 -13.92 -18.07 -9.84
N GLY A 303 -13.29 -18.75 -8.90
CA GLY A 303 -11.84 -18.85 -8.82
C GLY A 303 -11.40 -19.16 -7.40
N ALA A 304 -10.12 -19.39 -7.23
CA ALA A 304 -9.53 -19.55 -5.90
C ALA A 304 -9.43 -18.18 -5.20
N THR A 305 -9.46 -18.19 -3.88
CA THR A 305 -9.08 -17.03 -3.07
C THR A 305 -7.59 -16.76 -3.18
N LEU A 306 -7.14 -15.56 -2.77
CA LEU A 306 -5.71 -15.25 -2.68
C LEU A 306 -4.99 -16.26 -1.77
N GLN A 307 -5.58 -16.60 -0.63
CA GLN A 307 -5.01 -17.50 0.37
C GLN A 307 -4.83 -18.91 -0.18
N GLU A 308 -5.77 -19.41 -0.99
CA GLU A 308 -5.68 -20.72 -1.64
C GLU A 308 -4.57 -20.77 -2.71
N ALA A 309 -4.41 -19.68 -3.47
CA ALA A 309 -3.45 -19.63 -4.57
C ALA A 309 -2.03 -19.23 -4.15
N PHE A 310 -1.86 -18.47 -3.06
CA PHE A 310 -0.60 -17.82 -2.71
C PHE A 310 0.45 -18.79 -2.17
N VAL A 311 1.65 -18.77 -2.78
CA VAL A 311 2.82 -19.57 -2.40
C VAL A 311 3.99 -18.66 -2.02
N SER A 312 4.36 -18.61 -0.73
CA SER A 312 5.44 -17.75 -0.22
C SER A 312 6.85 -18.20 -0.63
N ASP A 313 7.08 -19.52 -0.72
CA ASP A 313 8.34 -20.12 -1.12
C ASP A 313 8.05 -21.35 -2.00
N GLU A 314 8.76 -21.47 -3.13
CA GLU A 314 8.58 -22.58 -4.10
C GLU A 314 8.93 -23.96 -3.52
N HIS A 315 9.59 -24.01 -2.35
CA HIS A 315 10.11 -25.21 -1.71
C HIS A 315 9.48 -25.54 -0.34
N GLN A 316 8.47 -24.79 0.13
CA GLN A 316 7.88 -25.05 1.45
C GLN A 316 6.65 -25.96 1.39
N GLU A 317 6.61 -26.88 2.37
CA GLU A 317 5.47 -27.73 2.71
C GLU A 317 4.19 -26.89 2.91
N ILE A 318 3.06 -27.49 2.54
CA ILE A 318 1.72 -26.92 2.67
C ILE A 318 1.45 -26.62 4.16
N SER A 319 1.75 -25.40 4.60
CA SER A 319 1.35 -24.93 5.93
C SER A 319 -0.04 -24.31 5.84
N ASN A 320 -0.96 -24.79 6.69
CA ASN A 320 -2.32 -24.24 6.84
C ASN A 320 -2.35 -22.89 7.58
N ALA A 321 -1.21 -22.21 7.71
CA ALA A 321 -1.14 -20.89 8.33
C ALA A 321 -1.65 -19.84 7.35
N VAL A 322 -2.46 -18.88 7.84
CA VAL A 322 -2.92 -17.73 7.05
C VAL A 322 -1.67 -16.99 6.54
N ALA A 323 -1.45 -17.01 5.23
CA ALA A 323 -0.31 -16.34 4.62
C ALA A 323 -0.44 -14.83 4.85
N ASN A 324 0.64 -14.17 5.29
CA ASN A 324 0.72 -12.71 5.27
C ASN A 324 0.73 -12.23 3.82
N LEU A 325 -0.45 -11.94 3.29
CA LEU A 325 -0.62 -11.49 1.91
C LEU A 325 -0.01 -10.10 1.74
N PRO A 326 0.95 -9.92 0.81
CA PRO A 326 1.54 -8.62 0.56
C PRO A 326 0.52 -7.70 -0.10
N CYS A 327 0.48 -6.44 0.34
CA CYS A 327 -0.36 -5.41 -0.28
C CYS A 327 -0.08 -5.30 -1.79
N GLY A 328 -1.14 -5.25 -2.59
CA GLY A 328 -1.06 -5.18 -4.06
C GLY A 328 -0.81 -6.53 -4.76
N CYS A 329 -0.96 -7.66 -4.06
CA CYS A 329 -1.05 -8.97 -4.69
C CYS A 329 -2.31 -9.03 -5.57
N GLY A 330 -2.19 -9.48 -6.82
CA GLY A 330 -3.30 -9.52 -7.78
C GLY A 330 -3.55 -8.22 -8.56
N ASP A 331 -2.93 -7.10 -8.18
CA ASP A 331 -3.20 -5.80 -8.82
C ASP A 331 -2.27 -5.47 -10.02
N CYS A 332 -1.23 -6.27 -10.25
CA CYS A 332 -0.31 -6.05 -11.36
C CYS A 332 -0.90 -6.51 -12.71
N CYS A 333 -0.19 -6.20 -13.79
CA CYS A 333 -0.67 -6.49 -15.14
C CYS A 333 -0.86 -8.00 -15.38
N ALA A 334 0.14 -8.84 -15.08
CA ALA A 334 0.04 -10.29 -15.33
C ALA A 334 -1.22 -10.95 -14.73
N PRO A 335 -1.56 -10.79 -13.43
CA PRO A 335 -2.82 -11.30 -12.90
C PRO A 335 -4.05 -10.79 -13.65
N LYS A 336 -4.17 -9.48 -13.90
CA LYS A 336 -5.33 -8.89 -14.62
C LYS A 336 -5.48 -9.45 -16.02
N LEU A 337 -4.38 -9.56 -16.76
CA LEU A 337 -4.34 -10.10 -18.12
C LEU A 337 -4.77 -11.57 -18.15
N LEU A 338 -4.22 -12.40 -17.27
CA LEU A 338 -4.55 -13.83 -17.20
C LEU A 338 -6.00 -14.07 -16.77
N ALA A 339 -6.48 -13.29 -15.80
CA ALA A 339 -7.87 -13.36 -15.38
C ALA A 339 -8.81 -12.99 -16.53
N GLU A 340 -8.49 -11.94 -17.27
CA GLU A 340 -9.29 -11.51 -18.42
C GLU A 340 -9.29 -12.52 -19.56
N ALA A 341 -8.13 -13.13 -19.87
CA ALA A 341 -8.06 -14.21 -20.85
C ALA A 341 -8.94 -15.40 -20.43
N SER A 342 -8.85 -15.84 -19.18
CA SER A 342 -9.67 -16.94 -18.66
C SER A 342 -11.17 -16.62 -18.71
N ARG A 343 -11.59 -15.40 -18.33
CA ARG A 343 -12.99 -14.95 -18.43
C ARG A 343 -13.53 -14.97 -19.85
N ARG A 344 -12.69 -14.66 -20.83
CA ARG A 344 -13.04 -14.70 -22.27
C ARG A 344 -12.88 -16.10 -22.88
N GLY A 345 -12.44 -17.10 -22.11
CA GLY A 345 -12.15 -18.44 -22.63
C GLY A 345 -10.93 -18.48 -23.57
N LEU A 346 -10.05 -17.49 -23.51
CA LEU A 346 -8.85 -17.39 -24.35
C LEU A 346 -7.65 -18.05 -23.67
N VAL A 347 -6.80 -18.70 -24.45
CA VAL A 347 -5.58 -19.35 -23.98
C VAL A 347 -4.40 -18.36 -24.06
N PRO A 348 -3.66 -18.11 -22.97
CA PRO A 348 -2.53 -17.19 -22.99
C PRO A 348 -1.34 -17.80 -23.74
N LEU A 349 -0.82 -17.06 -24.71
CA LEU A 349 0.32 -17.45 -25.56
C LEU A 349 1.62 -16.80 -25.11
N SER A 350 1.62 -15.49 -24.90
CA SER A 350 2.82 -14.73 -24.51
C SER A 350 2.46 -13.42 -23.82
N ILE A 351 3.29 -12.96 -22.88
CA ILE A 351 3.06 -11.76 -22.09
C ILE A 351 4.27 -10.82 -22.13
N ALA A 352 4.03 -9.52 -22.18
CA ALA A 352 5.06 -8.50 -22.03
C ALA A 352 4.57 -7.38 -21.13
N GLU A 353 5.36 -6.99 -20.13
CA GLU A 353 5.08 -5.79 -19.34
C GLU A 353 6.20 -4.76 -19.55
N VAL A 354 5.84 -3.57 -20.00
CA VAL A 354 6.74 -2.44 -20.29
C VAL A 354 6.54 -1.33 -19.26
N TRP A 355 7.63 -0.69 -18.84
CA TRP A 355 7.55 0.49 -17.97
C TRP A 355 7.41 1.78 -18.78
N MET A 356 6.51 2.66 -18.35
CA MET A 356 6.32 4.00 -18.92
C MET A 356 6.19 5.04 -17.81
N GLY A 357 6.86 6.19 -17.97
CA GLY A 357 6.82 7.30 -17.01
C GLY A 357 7.86 7.25 -15.89
N VAL A 358 7.70 8.12 -14.90
CA VAL A 358 8.69 8.36 -13.83
C VAL A 358 8.44 7.44 -12.64
N PRO A 359 9.42 6.59 -12.24
CA PRO A 359 9.28 5.70 -11.08
C PRO A 359 9.31 6.44 -9.75
N THR A 360 8.62 5.88 -8.76
CA THR A 360 8.81 6.28 -7.36
C THR A 360 10.16 5.81 -6.82
N ALA A 361 10.63 6.44 -5.74
CA ALA A 361 11.84 5.99 -5.04
C ALA A 361 11.77 4.53 -4.55
N LYS A 362 10.56 4.01 -4.30
CA LYS A 362 10.33 2.62 -3.89
C LYS A 362 10.40 1.64 -5.06
N GLU A 363 9.97 2.06 -6.26
CA GLU A 363 10.02 1.24 -7.48
C GLU A 363 11.43 1.14 -8.07
N GLY A 364 12.34 2.01 -7.63
CA GLY A 364 13.76 1.93 -7.95
C GLY A 364 14.09 2.40 -9.37
N TYR A 365 15.10 1.79 -9.98
CA TYR A 365 15.66 2.19 -11.27
C TYR A 365 14.91 1.56 -12.45
N ARG A 366 13.60 1.77 -12.54
CA ARG A 366 12.85 1.39 -13.74
C ARG A 366 13.19 2.35 -14.87
N GLN A 367 13.42 1.78 -16.05
CA GLN A 367 13.81 2.51 -17.25
C GLN A 367 12.62 2.49 -18.21
N GLU A 368 12.29 3.65 -18.74
CA GLU A 368 11.21 3.77 -19.72
C GLU A 368 11.48 2.91 -20.96
N GLY A 369 10.43 2.24 -21.45
CA GLY A 369 10.52 1.32 -22.58
C GLY A 369 11.19 -0.02 -22.26
N SER A 370 11.75 -0.20 -21.05
CA SER A 370 12.29 -1.49 -20.63
C SER A 370 11.17 -2.42 -20.17
N PHE A 371 11.39 -3.70 -20.43
CA PHE A 371 10.47 -4.76 -20.02
C PHE A 371 10.85 -5.35 -18.68
N TYR A 372 9.85 -5.83 -17.95
CA TYR A 372 10.04 -6.52 -16.68
C TYR A 372 9.03 -7.65 -16.58
N GLY A 373 9.43 -8.74 -15.96
CA GLY A 373 8.57 -9.85 -15.60
C GLY A 373 7.72 -9.52 -14.39
N ALA A 374 6.79 -10.42 -14.10
CA ALA A 374 5.87 -10.29 -12.99
C ALA A 374 6.62 -10.23 -11.65
N CYS A 375 6.15 -9.34 -10.77
CA CYS A 375 6.79 -9.03 -9.49
C CYS A 375 7.04 -10.29 -8.64
N ARG A 376 8.30 -10.48 -8.20
CA ARG A 376 8.72 -11.64 -7.37
C ARG A 376 7.91 -11.83 -6.11
N GLY A 377 7.76 -10.79 -5.29
CA GLY A 377 7.10 -10.90 -3.98
C GLY A 377 5.58 -10.79 -4.00
N ARG A 378 4.97 -10.36 -5.12
CA ARG A 378 3.52 -10.07 -5.18
C ARG A 378 2.77 -10.89 -6.21
N CYS A 379 3.35 -11.15 -7.38
CA CYS A 379 2.67 -11.84 -8.47
C CYS A 379 3.07 -13.30 -8.58
N ARG A 380 4.38 -13.60 -8.61
CA ARG A 380 4.87 -14.98 -8.74
C ARG A 380 4.21 -15.98 -7.75
N PRO A 381 3.93 -15.60 -6.48
CA PRO A 381 3.22 -16.45 -5.53
C PRO A 381 1.85 -16.96 -5.99
N ILE A 382 1.13 -16.23 -6.84
CA ILE A 382 -0.22 -16.60 -7.30
C ILE A 382 -0.26 -17.04 -8.76
N LEU A 383 0.76 -16.68 -9.55
CA LEU A 383 0.78 -16.95 -10.99
C LEU A 383 0.83 -18.42 -11.36
N GLY A 384 1.40 -19.27 -10.49
CA GLY A 384 1.42 -20.71 -10.73
C GLY A 384 0.00 -21.27 -10.80
N HIS A 385 -0.86 -20.90 -9.84
CA HIS A 385 -2.29 -21.24 -9.89
C HIS A 385 -2.94 -20.68 -11.15
N MET A 386 -2.75 -19.38 -11.43
CA MET A 386 -3.43 -18.71 -12.53
C MET A 386 -3.03 -19.22 -13.92
N LEU A 387 -1.80 -19.70 -14.10
CA LEU A 387 -1.32 -20.30 -15.35
C LEU A 387 -1.62 -21.80 -15.45
N CYS A 388 -2.04 -22.44 -14.35
CA CYS A 388 -2.24 -23.88 -14.34
C CYS A 388 -3.29 -24.31 -15.36
N GLY A 389 -2.94 -25.25 -16.23
CA GLY A 389 -3.78 -25.73 -17.32
C GLY A 389 -3.49 -25.08 -18.68
N ALA A 390 -2.87 -23.89 -18.72
CA ALA A 390 -2.65 -23.17 -19.98
C ALA A 390 -1.74 -23.95 -20.95
N ASP A 391 -0.66 -24.55 -20.43
CA ASP A 391 0.30 -25.34 -21.22
C ASP A 391 -0.35 -26.56 -21.91
N LYS A 392 -1.46 -27.06 -21.38
CA LYS A 392 -2.20 -28.18 -22.00
C LYS A 392 -3.12 -27.72 -23.13
N LEU A 393 -3.48 -26.45 -23.15
CA LEU A 393 -4.37 -25.85 -24.14
C LEU A 393 -3.58 -25.29 -25.34
N ARG A 394 -2.35 -24.78 -25.12
CA ARG A 394 -1.50 -24.23 -26.20
C ARG A 394 -1.23 -25.21 -27.37
N PRO A 395 -0.94 -26.51 -27.14
CA PRO A 395 -0.68 -27.45 -28.24
C PRO A 395 -1.88 -27.70 -29.16
N ARG A 396 -3.08 -27.25 -28.79
CA ARG A 396 -4.28 -27.32 -29.65
C ARG A 396 -4.40 -26.15 -30.63
N LEU A 397 -3.49 -25.17 -30.54
CA LEU A 397 -3.48 -23.93 -31.31
C LEU A 397 -2.35 -23.87 -32.34
N ILE A 398 -1.28 -24.62 -32.09
CA ILE A 398 -0.16 -24.79 -33.00
C ILE A 398 -0.37 -26.16 -33.65
N ASP A 399 -1.05 -26.20 -34.80
CA ASP A 399 -1.17 -27.44 -35.57
C ASP A 399 0.25 -27.90 -36.00
N PRO A 400 0.75 -29.06 -35.55
CA PRO A 400 2.06 -29.56 -35.97
C PRO A 400 2.11 -29.95 -37.46
N SER A 401 0.96 -30.01 -38.14
CA SER A 401 0.85 -30.47 -39.52
C SER A 401 0.86 -29.34 -40.58
N ALA A 402 0.83 -28.07 -40.17
CA ALA A 402 0.78 -26.93 -41.08
C ALA A 402 2.12 -26.63 -41.79
N ASP A 403 3.26 -27.05 -41.24
CA ASP A 403 4.59 -26.77 -41.82
C ASP A 403 5.19 -27.91 -42.69
N ALA A 404 4.48 -29.03 -42.86
CA ALA A 404 5.05 -30.23 -43.50
C ALA A 404 4.63 -30.47 -44.96
N THR A 405 3.80 -29.63 -45.60
CA THR A 405 3.27 -29.92 -46.95
C THR A 405 3.62 -28.95 -48.07
N GLU A 406 4.37 -27.87 -47.83
CA GLU A 406 4.73 -26.93 -48.91
C GLU A 406 6.11 -27.13 -49.57
N ASN A 407 6.92 -28.11 -49.16
CA ASN A 407 8.27 -28.28 -49.73
C ASN A 407 8.51 -29.58 -50.52
N PHE A 408 7.48 -30.22 -51.09
CA PHE A 408 7.66 -31.44 -51.90
C PHE A 408 7.03 -31.44 -53.30
N ASN A 409 6.60 -30.30 -53.85
CA ASN A 409 6.02 -30.24 -55.20
C ASN A 409 6.54 -29.11 -56.11
N ILE A 410 7.83 -28.75 -55.97
CA ILE A 410 8.55 -27.97 -57.00
C ILE A 410 9.89 -28.66 -57.29
N MET A 411 9.87 -29.91 -57.74
CA MET A 411 11.04 -30.48 -58.43
C MET A 411 10.78 -31.67 -59.35
N LEU A 412 9.55 -31.87 -59.85
CA LEU A 412 9.25 -32.82 -60.93
C LEU A 412 7.96 -32.37 -61.64
N GLY A 413 8.09 -31.51 -62.64
CA GLY A 413 7.03 -31.02 -63.51
C GLY A 413 7.60 -30.32 -64.71
#